data_AF-A0A5N5TK44-F1
#
_entry.id   AF-A0A5N5TK44-F1
#
_cell.length_a   1.000
_cell.length_b   1.000
_cell.length_c   1.000
_cell.angle_alpha   90.00
_cell.angle_beta   90.00
_cell.angle_gamma   90.00
#
_symmetry.space_group_name_H-M   'P 1'
#
loop_
_entity.id
_entity.type
_entity.pdbx_description
1 polymer ?
#
loop_
_entity_poly.entity_id
_entity_poly.type
_entity_poly.pdbx_seq_one_letter_code
_entity_poly.pdbx_strand_id
1 'polypeptide(L)'
;GNVPFWCGSLSPSETILIENYCKVFNISSRITCSSWWLVLSSEQISVSQKFLFSLVQGVTECLETCSPCEEKEGVELVNSVISWISLQITKLKTLETFYPSSSEVNSKTQLTYSLRTLKELEEKIPSHVLSKTVHPFNLCISEALEEFLESWGTNDRFYRSLYAKNKNKNIPSRKLKRRNTFNDVESSASQVQHHQSPPEVKCQPQEFDLKIIVKCLTEAYELLQDISKIYNPVFYREYKVPFYRQAYIYLSNELSNLIQPLLSQLYIHQKPVTNLQIKADPLALEVGTPVYEIYKFIRKIEQLNKGYEFSTDIQLQSGFNNYWKWLSKGLRLWLHRTFLRAKRDLIREIQEESLNQNQRSYSAKSALETHDMILNAWVSLKWPEEDQKSEWVFRLSEILCSLSLTYCHELRRKTEDLNENLVVHQYFRNTIEKQLCFAITNITEVTEAVKDHPEKKFVSLSGFEHDREKIFRLVNKTFVEMNLCTKKLMG
;
A
#
# COMPACT_ATOMS: atom_id res chain seq x y z
N GLY A 1 5.84 39.11 -28.05
CA GLY A 1 5.64 38.18 -29.18
C GLY A 1 4.21 38.31 -29.66
N ASN A 2 3.90 38.07 -30.93
CA ASN A 2 2.53 38.15 -31.43
C ASN A 2 1.65 37.12 -30.71
N VAL A 3 0.84 37.57 -29.76
CA VAL A 3 -0.23 36.76 -29.18
C VAL A 3 -1.23 36.48 -30.31
N PRO A 4 -1.54 35.22 -30.63
CA PRO A 4 -2.54 34.93 -31.65
C PRO A 4 -3.86 35.60 -31.28
N PHE A 5 -4.45 36.33 -32.23
CA PHE A 5 -5.62 37.17 -31.99
C PHE A 5 -6.81 36.41 -31.40
N TRP A 6 -7.03 35.18 -31.88
CA TRP A 6 -7.94 34.20 -31.31
C TRP A 6 -7.57 32.81 -31.83
N CYS A 7 -7.66 31.76 -31.00
CA CYS A 7 -7.58 30.38 -31.51
C CYS A 7 -8.61 29.43 -30.87
N GLY A 8 -9.78 29.99 -30.54
CA GLY A 8 -10.99 29.20 -30.28
C GLY A 8 -11.72 28.82 -31.58
N SER A 9 -13.04 28.65 -31.50
CA SER A 9 -13.89 28.12 -32.58
C SER A 9 -14.25 29.09 -33.71
N LEU A 10 -13.57 30.25 -33.82
CA LEU A 10 -13.86 31.18 -34.92
C LEU A 10 -13.25 30.64 -36.22
N SER A 11 -13.98 30.80 -37.31
CA SER A 11 -13.46 30.58 -38.66
C SER A 11 -12.35 31.60 -38.98
N PRO A 12 -11.41 31.26 -39.87
CA PRO A 12 -10.37 32.21 -40.30
C PRO A 12 -10.93 33.55 -40.80
N SER A 13 -12.09 33.52 -41.48
CA SER A 13 -12.81 34.72 -41.93
C SER A 13 -13.29 35.61 -40.78
N GLU A 14 -13.83 35.01 -39.71
CA GLU A 14 -14.28 35.76 -38.54
C GLU A 14 -13.08 36.34 -37.78
N THR A 15 -11.98 35.60 -37.66
CA THR A 15 -10.75 36.13 -37.04
C THR A 15 -10.21 37.34 -37.80
N ILE A 16 -10.13 37.27 -39.13
CA ILE A 16 -9.70 38.40 -39.98
C ILE A 16 -10.65 39.59 -39.84
N LEU A 17 -11.97 39.34 -39.77
CA LEU A 17 -12.96 40.39 -39.63
C LEU A 17 -12.78 41.16 -38.31
N ILE A 18 -12.63 40.46 -37.19
CA ILE A 18 -12.44 41.10 -35.89
C ILE A 18 -11.08 41.81 -35.84
N GLU A 19 -10.01 41.22 -36.40
CA GLU A 19 -8.71 41.89 -36.54
C GLU A 19 -8.81 43.20 -37.33
N ASN A 20 -9.56 43.21 -38.42
CA ASN A 20 -9.80 44.41 -39.22
C ASN A 20 -10.59 45.45 -38.44
N TYR A 21 -11.59 45.06 -37.67
CA TYR A 21 -12.32 45.98 -36.79
C TYR A 21 -11.41 46.58 -35.71
N CYS A 22 -10.57 45.78 -35.07
CA CYS A 22 -9.60 46.30 -34.10
C CYS A 22 -8.65 47.31 -34.74
N LYS A 23 -8.19 47.08 -35.97
CA LYS A 23 -7.34 48.04 -36.71
C LYS A 23 -8.10 49.32 -37.06
N VAL A 24 -9.33 49.21 -37.57
CA VAL A 24 -10.17 50.36 -37.97
C VAL A 24 -10.48 51.26 -36.78
N PHE A 25 -10.76 50.68 -35.62
CA PHE A 25 -11.09 51.43 -34.40
C PHE A 25 -9.87 51.70 -33.50
N ASN A 26 -8.66 51.39 -33.97
CA ASN A 26 -7.42 51.55 -33.21
C ASN A 26 -7.46 50.90 -31.80
N ILE A 27 -8.12 49.74 -31.69
CA ILE A 27 -8.20 48.96 -30.47
C ILE A 27 -6.86 48.26 -30.27
N SER A 28 -6.21 48.55 -29.14
CA SER A 28 -4.94 47.92 -28.79
C SER A 28 -5.09 46.42 -28.54
N SER A 29 -4.04 45.65 -28.80
CA SER A 29 -4.00 44.21 -28.52
C SER A 29 -4.30 43.88 -27.04
N ARG A 30 -3.95 44.80 -26.14
CA ARG A 30 -4.23 44.73 -24.69
C ARG A 30 -5.72 44.70 -24.40
N ILE A 31 -6.46 45.66 -24.93
CA ILE A 31 -7.93 45.74 -24.77
C ILE A 31 -8.56 44.48 -25.34
N THR A 32 -8.12 44.04 -26.53
CA THR A 32 -8.60 42.79 -27.13
C THR A 32 -8.36 41.56 -26.25
N CYS A 33 -7.18 41.43 -25.62
CA CYS A 33 -6.89 40.34 -24.70
C CYS A 33 -7.78 40.38 -23.45
N SER A 34 -7.96 41.56 -22.84
CA SER A 34 -8.84 41.73 -21.68
C SER A 34 -10.30 41.40 -22.02
N SER A 35 -10.80 41.84 -23.19
CA SER A 35 -12.15 41.52 -23.64
C SER A 35 -12.33 40.01 -23.86
N TRP A 36 -11.37 39.36 -24.52
CA TRP A 36 -11.42 37.90 -24.71
C TRP A 36 -11.35 37.15 -23.39
N TRP A 37 -10.55 37.62 -22.44
CA TRP A 37 -10.50 37.03 -21.11
C TRP A 37 -11.84 37.10 -20.41
N LEU A 38 -12.48 38.28 -20.41
CA LEU A 38 -13.80 38.46 -19.79
C LEU A 38 -14.81 37.47 -20.37
N VAL A 39 -14.89 37.36 -21.70
CA VAL A 39 -15.77 36.41 -22.41
C VAL A 39 -15.47 34.95 -22.02
N LEU A 40 -14.19 34.55 -22.02
CA LEU A 40 -13.82 33.17 -21.70
C LEU A 40 -14.05 32.82 -20.23
N SER A 41 -13.81 33.79 -19.35
CA SER A 41 -13.99 33.62 -17.91
C SER A 41 -15.46 33.50 -17.52
N SER A 42 -16.37 34.15 -18.26
CA SER A 42 -17.81 34.12 -17.98
C SER A 42 -18.50 32.89 -18.59
N GLU A 43 -18.17 32.54 -19.83
CA GLU A 43 -18.90 31.52 -20.61
C GLU A 43 -18.34 30.10 -20.47
N GLN A 44 -17.27 29.90 -19.68
CA GLN A 44 -16.59 28.60 -19.52
C GLN A 44 -16.23 27.92 -20.85
N ILE A 45 -15.96 28.71 -21.90
CA ILE A 45 -15.69 28.19 -23.24
C ILE A 45 -14.41 27.36 -23.21
N SER A 46 -14.50 26.14 -23.76
CA SER A 46 -13.34 25.27 -23.91
C SER A 46 -12.40 25.84 -24.97
N VAL A 47 -11.25 26.33 -24.54
CA VAL A 47 -10.15 26.76 -25.41
C VAL A 47 -8.93 25.90 -25.19
N SER A 48 -8.03 25.88 -26.18
CA SER A 48 -6.73 25.23 -25.99
C SER A 48 -5.98 25.85 -24.81
N GLN A 49 -5.37 25.02 -23.98
CA GLN A 49 -4.65 25.47 -22.80
C GLN A 49 -3.46 26.38 -23.14
N LYS A 50 -2.85 26.18 -24.32
CA LYS A 50 -1.81 27.06 -24.87
C LYS A 50 -2.34 28.47 -25.14
N PHE A 51 -3.56 28.57 -25.66
CA PHE A 51 -4.21 29.87 -25.87
C PHE A 51 -4.48 30.59 -24.56
N LEU A 52 -5.06 29.87 -23.61
CA LEU A 52 -5.41 30.43 -22.31
C LEU A 52 -4.16 31.01 -21.62
N PHE A 53 -3.04 30.29 -21.69
CA PHE A 53 -1.76 30.78 -21.21
C PHE A 53 -1.31 32.07 -21.92
N SER A 54 -1.34 32.11 -23.26
CA SER A 54 -0.99 33.32 -24.02
C SER A 54 -1.92 34.50 -23.74
N LEU A 55 -3.20 34.24 -23.52
CA LEU A 55 -4.19 35.25 -23.16
C LEU A 55 -3.91 35.83 -21.78
N VAL A 56 -3.56 34.98 -20.81
CA VAL A 56 -3.18 35.40 -19.46
C VAL A 56 -1.96 36.29 -19.49
N GLN A 57 -0.96 35.99 -20.32
CA GLN A 57 0.19 36.89 -20.50
C GLN A 57 -0.27 38.28 -20.96
N GLY A 58 -1.17 38.36 -21.95
CA GLY A 58 -1.76 39.63 -22.38
C GLY A 58 -2.52 40.35 -21.27
N VAL A 59 -3.34 39.63 -20.49
CA VAL A 59 -4.09 40.19 -19.34
C VAL A 59 -3.14 40.70 -18.26
N THR A 60 -2.06 39.98 -17.95
CA THR A 60 -1.07 40.43 -16.96
C THR A 60 -0.38 41.71 -17.40
N GLU A 61 -0.02 41.85 -18.68
CA GLU A 61 0.54 43.09 -19.23
C GLU A 61 -0.45 44.27 -19.14
N CYS A 62 -1.75 44.01 -19.32
CA CYS A 62 -2.79 45.01 -19.09
C CYS A 62 -2.84 45.44 -17.61
N LEU A 63 -2.86 44.47 -16.69
CA LEU A 63 -2.94 44.72 -15.24
C LEU A 63 -1.70 45.43 -14.68
N GLU A 64 -0.52 45.21 -15.26
CA GLU A 64 0.71 45.92 -14.88
C GLU A 64 0.70 47.39 -15.29
N THR A 65 0.01 47.73 -16.39
CA THR A 65 0.08 49.07 -17.00
C THR A 65 -1.13 49.95 -16.71
N CYS A 66 -2.29 49.35 -16.42
CA CYS A 66 -3.48 50.05 -15.97
C CYS A 66 -3.41 50.25 -14.45
N SER A 67 -3.61 51.48 -13.94
CA SER A 67 -3.89 51.71 -12.52
C SER A 67 -5.23 51.01 -12.19
N PRO A 68 -5.25 49.86 -11.50
CA PRO A 68 -6.44 49.00 -11.44
C PRO A 68 -7.61 49.60 -10.63
N CYS A 69 -7.38 50.75 -9.99
CA CYS A 69 -8.20 51.26 -8.91
C CYS A 69 -9.21 52.35 -9.32
N GLU A 70 -9.14 52.89 -10.54
CA GLU A 70 -9.95 54.08 -10.89
C GLU A 70 -11.00 53.83 -11.99
N GLU A 71 -10.84 52.80 -12.84
CA GLU A 71 -11.78 52.49 -13.92
C GLU A 71 -12.57 51.21 -13.64
N LYS A 72 -13.90 51.28 -13.83
CA LYS A 72 -14.86 50.18 -13.61
C LYS A 72 -14.45 48.88 -14.32
N GLU A 73 -13.88 48.99 -15.52
CA GLU A 73 -13.44 47.85 -16.34
C GLU A 73 -12.22 47.13 -15.73
N GLY A 74 -11.31 47.86 -15.09
CA GLY A 74 -10.17 47.28 -14.39
C GLY A 74 -10.59 46.42 -13.20
N VAL A 75 -11.60 46.88 -12.44
CA VAL A 75 -12.17 46.13 -11.32
C VAL A 75 -12.84 44.83 -11.80
N GLU A 76 -13.58 44.89 -12.90
CA GLU A 76 -14.22 43.71 -13.50
C GLU A 76 -13.19 42.68 -13.97
N LEU A 77 -12.11 43.13 -14.63
CA LEU A 77 -11.02 42.27 -15.06
C LEU A 77 -10.33 41.57 -13.87
N VAL A 78 -9.99 42.33 -12.82
CA VAL A 78 -9.38 41.77 -11.60
C VAL A 78 -10.29 40.73 -10.93
N ASN A 79 -11.58 41.04 -10.79
CA ASN A 79 -12.54 40.10 -10.19
C ASN A 79 -12.68 38.82 -11.01
N SER A 80 -12.71 38.94 -12.34
CA SER A 80 -12.72 37.79 -13.25
C SER A 80 -11.46 36.92 -13.08
N VAL A 81 -10.27 37.54 -12.98
CA VAL A 81 -9.01 36.81 -12.73
C VAL A 81 -9.04 36.09 -11.38
N ILE A 82 -9.49 36.74 -10.31
CA ILE A 82 -9.63 36.12 -8.98
C ILE A 82 -10.61 34.94 -9.00
N SER A 83 -11.74 35.09 -9.70
CA SER A 83 -12.73 34.02 -9.87
C SER A 83 -12.11 32.81 -10.60
N TRP A 84 -11.39 33.06 -11.68
CA TRP A 84 -10.71 32.00 -12.43
C TRP A 84 -9.64 31.28 -11.61
N ILE A 85 -8.82 32.03 -10.86
CA ILE A 85 -7.84 31.47 -9.92
C ILE A 85 -8.54 30.54 -8.92
N SER A 86 -9.63 31.01 -8.31
CA SER A 86 -10.41 30.25 -7.34
C SER A 86 -10.97 28.96 -7.94
N LEU A 87 -11.41 29.01 -9.20
CA LEU A 87 -11.83 27.83 -9.96
C LEU A 87 -10.67 26.85 -10.17
N GLN A 88 -9.46 27.32 -10.54
CA GLN A 88 -8.32 26.43 -10.70
C GLN A 88 -7.91 25.76 -9.39
N ILE A 89 -7.88 26.51 -8.28
CA ILE A 89 -7.62 25.96 -6.95
C ILE A 89 -8.67 24.89 -6.61
N THR A 90 -9.95 25.13 -6.92
CA THR A 90 -11.02 24.15 -6.73
C THR A 90 -10.82 22.88 -7.58
N LYS A 91 -10.33 23.02 -8.82
CA LYS A 91 -9.96 21.87 -9.66
C LYS A 91 -8.81 21.07 -9.07
N LEU A 92 -7.83 21.72 -8.43
CA LEU A 92 -6.73 21.04 -7.73
C LEU A 92 -7.21 20.27 -6.50
N LYS A 93 -8.20 20.80 -5.76
CA LYS A 93 -8.87 20.09 -4.65
C LYS A 93 -9.58 18.81 -5.08
N THR A 94 -9.97 18.72 -6.36
CA THR A 94 -10.68 17.59 -6.97
C THR A 94 -9.87 17.03 -8.15
N LEU A 95 -8.58 16.79 -7.88
CA LEU A 95 -7.56 16.50 -8.90
C LEU A 95 -7.96 15.36 -9.85
N GLU A 96 -8.44 14.24 -9.33
CA GLU A 96 -8.85 13.08 -10.16
C GLU A 96 -10.06 13.37 -11.05
N THR A 97 -10.95 14.27 -10.64
CA THR A 97 -12.14 14.64 -11.42
C THR A 97 -11.76 15.46 -12.64
N PHE A 98 -10.84 16.42 -12.48
CA PHE A 98 -10.48 17.36 -13.54
C PHE A 98 -9.23 16.95 -14.33
N TYR A 99 -8.37 16.12 -13.76
CA TYR A 99 -7.13 15.65 -14.36
C TYR A 99 -6.98 14.13 -14.17
N PRO A 100 -7.93 13.32 -14.66
CA PRO A 100 -7.99 11.88 -14.36
C PRO A 100 -6.72 11.14 -14.81
N SER A 101 -6.26 10.21 -13.99
CA SER A 101 -5.08 9.39 -14.30
C SER A 101 -5.26 8.51 -15.53
N SER A 102 -6.51 8.15 -15.86
CA SER A 102 -6.87 7.39 -17.06
C SER A 102 -6.50 8.07 -18.39
N SER A 103 -6.30 9.40 -18.38
CA SER A 103 -5.89 10.19 -19.55
C SER A 103 -4.51 10.83 -19.34
N GLU A 104 -3.51 10.03 -18.98
CA GLU A 104 -2.18 10.50 -18.53
C GLU A 104 -1.61 11.66 -19.36
N VAL A 105 -1.56 11.53 -20.70
CA VAL A 105 -0.99 12.57 -21.58
C VAL A 105 -1.77 13.88 -21.51
N ASN A 106 -3.10 13.78 -21.55
CA ASN A 106 -3.97 14.94 -21.58
C ASN A 106 -4.00 15.62 -20.20
N SER A 107 -4.13 14.85 -19.13
CA SER A 107 -4.10 15.32 -17.75
C SER A 107 -2.78 16.00 -17.39
N LYS A 108 -1.63 15.41 -17.77
CA LYS A 108 -0.31 16.06 -17.60
C LYS A 108 -0.24 17.40 -18.32
N THR A 109 -0.73 17.45 -19.56
CA THR A 109 -0.70 18.66 -20.38
C THR A 109 -1.59 19.74 -19.79
N GLN A 110 -2.84 19.40 -19.45
CA GLN A 110 -3.79 20.35 -18.86
C GLN A 110 -3.31 20.87 -17.51
N LEU A 111 -2.88 19.98 -16.60
CA LEU A 111 -2.34 20.37 -15.30
C LEU A 111 -1.10 21.26 -15.45
N THR A 112 -0.20 20.95 -16.39
CA THR A 112 0.98 21.79 -16.68
C THR A 112 0.57 23.22 -17.02
N TYR A 113 -0.40 23.40 -17.91
CA TYR A 113 -0.83 24.73 -18.31
C TYR A 113 -1.61 25.45 -17.22
N SER A 114 -2.45 24.76 -16.45
CA SER A 114 -3.14 25.34 -15.30
C SER A 114 -2.12 25.90 -14.29
N LEU A 115 -1.10 25.12 -13.95
CA LEU A 115 -0.05 25.55 -13.03
C LEU A 115 0.82 26.68 -13.59
N ARG A 116 1.22 26.61 -14.87
CA ARG A 116 1.98 27.72 -15.50
C ARG A 116 1.22 29.01 -15.50
N THR A 117 -0.08 28.95 -15.80
CA THR A 117 -0.94 30.11 -15.79
C THR A 117 -1.06 30.71 -14.41
N LEU A 118 -1.27 29.89 -13.37
CA LEU A 118 -1.28 30.37 -11.99
C LEU A 118 0.07 31.01 -11.59
N LYS A 119 1.18 30.46 -12.06
CA LYS A 119 2.52 30.98 -11.76
C LYS A 119 2.78 32.32 -12.45
N GLU A 120 2.39 32.44 -13.71
CA GLU A 120 2.47 33.71 -14.44
C GLU A 120 1.66 34.81 -13.73
N LEU A 121 0.46 34.48 -13.25
CA LEU A 121 -0.38 35.39 -12.47
C LEU A 121 0.28 35.76 -11.13
N GLU A 122 0.96 34.82 -10.45
CA GLU A 122 1.73 35.06 -9.22
C GLU A 122 2.85 36.08 -9.41
N GLU A 123 3.62 35.89 -10.48
CA GLU A 123 4.86 36.66 -10.72
C GLU A 123 4.56 38.07 -11.22
N LYS A 124 3.46 38.25 -11.97
CA LYS A 124 3.17 39.50 -12.67
C LYS A 124 2.10 40.37 -12.03
N ILE A 125 1.11 39.79 -11.33
CA ILE A 125 0.08 40.61 -10.72
C ILE A 125 0.62 41.23 -9.43
N PRO A 126 0.57 42.57 -9.28
CA PRO A 126 1.07 43.22 -8.08
C PRO A 126 0.43 42.65 -6.81
N SER A 127 1.24 42.39 -5.79
CA SER A 127 0.78 41.76 -4.54
C SER A 127 -0.37 42.49 -3.86
N HIS A 128 -0.50 43.81 -4.02
CA HIS A 128 -1.61 44.59 -3.47
C HIS A 128 -2.97 44.34 -4.16
N VAL A 129 -2.95 43.84 -5.40
CA VAL A 129 -4.15 43.43 -6.14
C VAL A 129 -4.64 42.06 -5.66
N LEU A 130 -3.70 41.15 -5.35
CA LEU A 130 -4.00 39.80 -4.87
C LEU A 130 -4.21 39.70 -3.35
N SER A 131 -3.55 40.54 -2.56
CA SER A 131 -3.47 40.39 -1.09
C SER A 131 -4.77 40.59 -0.33
N LYS A 132 -5.79 41.18 -0.96
CA LYS A 132 -7.12 41.33 -0.36
C LYS A 132 -7.95 40.04 -0.38
N THR A 133 -7.57 39.06 -1.20
CA THR A 133 -8.45 37.92 -1.53
C THR A 133 -7.75 36.58 -1.62
N VAL A 134 -6.44 36.53 -1.93
CA VAL A 134 -5.74 35.26 -2.16
C VAL A 134 -4.43 35.18 -1.37
N HIS A 135 -4.27 34.10 -0.59
CA HIS A 135 -3.01 33.74 0.03
C HIS A 135 -1.92 33.49 -1.04
N PRO A 136 -0.62 33.49 -0.69
CA PRO A 136 0.43 33.12 -1.63
C PRO A 136 0.07 31.83 -2.37
N PHE A 137 0.15 31.77 -3.70
CA PHE A 137 -0.40 30.65 -4.46
C PHE A 137 0.27 29.33 -4.11
N ASN A 138 1.56 29.35 -3.77
CA ASN A 138 2.25 28.18 -3.22
C ASN A 138 1.57 27.57 -1.98
N LEU A 139 1.05 28.43 -1.09
CA LEU A 139 0.30 27.99 0.08
C LEU A 139 -1.06 27.44 -0.34
N CYS A 140 -1.79 28.14 -1.22
CA CYS A 140 -3.09 27.68 -1.72
C CYS A 140 -3.01 26.34 -2.47
N ILE A 141 -1.94 26.11 -3.25
CA ILE A 141 -1.72 24.83 -3.94
C ILE A 141 -1.46 23.74 -2.92
N SER A 142 -0.61 24.00 -1.93
CA SER A 142 -0.33 23.02 -0.86
C SER A 142 -1.59 22.69 -0.06
N GLU A 143 -2.38 23.69 0.34
CA GLU A 143 -3.67 23.52 1.01
C GLU A 143 -4.68 22.77 0.14
N ALA A 144 -4.74 23.05 -1.16
CA ALA A 144 -5.62 22.34 -2.09
C ALA A 144 -5.25 20.86 -2.23
N LEU A 145 -3.95 20.54 -2.21
CA LEU A 145 -3.46 19.16 -2.25
C LEU A 145 -3.71 18.44 -0.93
N GLU A 146 -3.58 19.12 0.22
CA GLU A 146 -4.01 18.58 1.51
C GLU A 146 -5.51 18.31 1.54
N GLU A 147 -6.34 19.25 1.09
CA GLU A 147 -7.79 19.06 0.96
C GLU A 147 -8.14 17.93 0.00
N PHE A 148 -7.41 17.76 -1.11
CA PHE A 148 -7.58 16.62 -2.00
C PHE A 148 -7.35 15.29 -1.26
N LEU A 149 -6.25 15.20 -0.49
CA LEU A 149 -5.93 14.01 0.31
C LEU A 149 -6.96 13.76 1.43
N GLU A 150 -7.43 14.82 2.08
CA GLU A 150 -8.52 14.75 3.05
C GLU A 150 -9.83 14.31 2.40
N SER A 151 -10.11 14.79 1.19
CA SER A 151 -11.29 14.38 0.43
C SER A 151 -11.18 12.92 0.03
N TRP A 152 -9.99 12.41 -0.31
CA TRP A 152 -9.78 10.99 -0.58
C TRP A 152 -10.02 10.15 0.67
N GLY A 153 -9.51 10.61 1.81
CA GLY A 153 -9.81 10.00 3.11
C GLY A 153 -11.30 10.03 3.44
N THR A 154 -12.02 11.12 3.18
CA THR A 154 -13.39 11.32 3.67
C THR A 154 -14.51 10.93 2.69
N ASN A 155 -14.28 10.99 1.38
CA ASN A 155 -15.29 10.75 0.35
C ASN A 155 -15.53 9.28 0.07
N ASP A 156 -14.59 8.39 0.41
CA ASP A 156 -14.84 7.00 0.14
C ASP A 156 -15.78 6.40 1.20
N ARG A 157 -16.67 5.51 0.74
CA ARG A 157 -17.62 4.70 1.53
C ARG A 157 -16.98 4.05 2.76
N PHE A 158 -15.66 3.96 2.72
CA PHE A 158 -14.61 3.56 3.65
C PHE A 158 -14.70 4.10 5.10
N TYR A 159 -14.56 5.42 5.34
CA TYR A 159 -14.64 5.95 6.72
C TYR A 159 -16.07 5.89 7.25
N ARG A 160 -17.08 6.05 6.38
CA ARG A 160 -18.48 5.97 6.81
C ARG A 160 -18.84 4.57 7.30
N SER A 161 -18.37 3.47 6.69
CA SER A 161 -18.70 2.12 7.18
C SER A 161 -17.93 1.72 8.44
N LEU A 162 -16.64 2.06 8.54
CA LEU A 162 -15.80 1.75 9.71
C LEU A 162 -16.13 2.66 10.91
N TYR A 163 -16.32 3.96 10.69
CA TYR A 163 -16.63 4.92 11.76
C TYR A 163 -18.12 5.04 12.10
N ALA A 164 -19.07 4.77 11.20
CA ALA A 164 -20.49 4.73 11.61
C ALA A 164 -20.75 3.61 12.63
N LYS A 165 -20.01 2.50 12.57
CA LYS A 165 -20.04 1.45 13.61
C LYS A 165 -19.33 1.87 14.90
N ASN A 166 -18.27 2.66 14.82
CA ASN A 166 -17.51 3.13 15.99
C ASN A 166 -18.03 4.44 16.62
N LYS A 167 -18.98 5.14 16.00
CA LYS A 167 -19.57 6.41 16.51
C LYS A 167 -20.33 6.28 17.84
N ASN A 168 -20.65 5.05 18.27
CA ASN A 168 -21.20 4.78 19.61
C ASN A 168 -20.14 4.61 20.70
N LYS A 169 -18.86 4.79 20.40
CA LYS A 169 -17.77 4.78 21.39
C LYS A 169 -17.11 6.15 21.37
N ASN A 170 -17.10 6.83 22.52
CA ASN A 170 -16.48 8.13 22.74
C ASN A 170 -15.00 8.12 22.29
N ILE A 171 -14.75 8.48 21.04
CA ILE A 171 -13.43 8.87 20.56
C ILE A 171 -13.54 10.36 20.24
N PRO A 172 -12.74 11.23 20.87
CA PRO A 172 -12.89 12.67 20.71
C PRO A 172 -12.65 13.06 19.26
N SER A 173 -13.66 13.67 18.65
CA SER A 173 -13.60 14.33 17.35
C SER A 173 -12.54 15.42 17.39
N ARG A 174 -11.27 15.09 17.12
CA ARG A 174 -10.24 16.10 16.88
C ARG A 174 -10.52 16.70 15.51
N LYS A 175 -11.27 17.81 15.48
CA LYS A 175 -11.06 18.81 14.43
C LYS A 175 -9.58 19.18 14.48
N LEU A 176 -8.82 18.81 13.46
CA LEU A 176 -7.44 19.25 13.28
C LEU A 176 -7.47 20.79 13.17
N LYS A 177 -7.32 21.49 14.30
CA LYS A 177 -6.75 22.83 14.29
C LYS A 177 -5.24 22.63 14.26
N ARG A 178 -4.65 22.54 13.08
CA ARG A 178 -3.20 22.71 12.91
C ARG A 178 -2.94 24.14 12.46
N ARG A 179 -2.37 24.93 13.38
CA ARG A 179 -1.61 26.14 13.04
C ARG A 179 -0.31 25.67 12.39
N ASN A 180 0.07 26.35 11.31
CA ASN A 180 1.38 26.25 10.68
C ASN A 180 2.51 26.37 11.72
N THR A 181 3.33 25.33 11.84
CA THR A 181 4.71 25.41 12.36
C THR A 181 5.54 24.33 11.65
N PHE A 182 5.98 24.64 10.43
CA PHE A 182 7.34 24.26 10.02
C PHE A 182 8.26 25.20 10.81
N ASN A 183 9.23 24.63 11.53
CA ASN A 183 10.07 25.24 12.58
C ASN A 183 9.48 25.05 13.98
N ASP A 184 9.85 23.93 14.60
CA ASP A 184 10.31 23.84 15.99
C ASP A 184 10.56 22.35 16.30
N VAL A 185 11.78 21.90 15.98
CA VAL A 185 12.36 20.67 16.52
C VAL A 185 13.19 21.10 17.72
N GLU A 186 12.59 21.10 18.91
CA GLU A 186 13.28 20.75 20.16
C GLU A 186 12.32 20.92 21.35
N SER A 187 12.54 20.08 22.35
CA SER A 187 11.94 20.13 23.69
C SER A 187 10.49 19.65 23.81
N SER A 188 10.34 18.38 24.19
CA SER A 188 9.50 17.97 25.33
C SER A 188 9.58 16.46 25.51
N ALA A 189 10.70 16.00 26.07
CA ALA A 189 10.71 14.82 26.90
C ALA A 189 10.27 15.24 28.31
N SER A 190 9.31 14.51 28.88
CA SER A 190 8.97 14.38 30.32
C SER A 190 7.51 14.75 30.66
N GLN A 191 6.90 13.87 31.47
CA GLN A 191 5.62 13.97 32.18
C GLN A 191 4.37 13.79 31.28
N VAL A 192 3.43 12.88 31.53
CA VAL A 192 2.68 12.62 32.77
C VAL A 192 2.17 11.17 32.80
N GLN A 193 2.38 10.48 33.93
CA GLN A 193 1.67 9.26 34.35
C GLN A 193 0.34 9.60 35.03
N HIS A 194 -0.55 8.59 35.05
CA HIS A 194 -1.87 8.52 35.67
C HIS A 194 -2.99 9.24 34.94
N HIS A 195 -3.82 8.47 34.21
CA HIS A 195 -5.28 8.55 34.29
C HIS A 195 -5.91 7.20 33.90
N GLN A 196 -7.05 6.94 34.54
CA GLN A 196 -7.71 5.66 34.75
C GLN A 196 -8.17 4.97 33.44
N SER A 197 -8.16 3.64 33.47
CA SER A 197 -8.62 2.74 32.39
C SER A 197 -10.08 3.00 31.99
N PRO A 198 -10.40 3.12 30.68
CA PRO A 198 -11.78 3.20 30.20
C PRO A 198 -12.49 1.84 30.29
N PRO A 199 -13.83 1.81 30.34
CA PRO A 199 -14.61 0.57 30.48
C PRO A 199 -14.39 -0.36 29.29
N GLU A 200 -14.24 -1.66 29.56
CA GLU A 200 -14.11 -2.72 28.57
C GLU A 200 -15.31 -2.73 27.60
N VAL A 201 -15.12 -2.18 26.40
CA VAL A 201 -16.10 -2.33 25.33
C VAL A 201 -15.77 -3.59 24.54
N LYS A 202 -16.50 -4.68 24.81
CA LYS A 202 -16.52 -5.92 24.03
C LYS A 202 -17.02 -5.67 22.60
N CYS A 203 -16.17 -5.17 21.71
CA CYS A 203 -16.35 -5.45 20.28
C CYS A 203 -15.04 -6.03 19.79
N GLN A 204 -15.03 -7.34 19.54
CA GLN A 204 -13.91 -7.98 18.89
C GLN A 204 -13.80 -7.42 17.46
N PRO A 205 -12.61 -6.96 17.02
CA PRO A 205 -12.37 -6.65 15.62
C PRO A 205 -12.68 -7.89 14.78
N GLN A 206 -13.56 -7.75 13.78
CA GLN A 206 -13.96 -8.86 12.94
C GLN A 206 -13.02 -8.96 11.72
N GLU A 207 -12.83 -10.16 11.16
CA GLU A 207 -12.03 -10.39 9.93
C GLU A 207 -12.43 -9.42 8.78
N PHE A 208 -13.71 -9.06 8.73
CA PHE A 208 -14.26 -8.05 7.84
C PHE A 208 -13.51 -6.71 7.91
N ASP A 209 -13.11 -6.27 9.11
CA ASP A 209 -12.41 -5.00 9.32
C ASP A 209 -11.00 -5.05 8.72
N LEU A 210 -10.31 -6.20 8.77
CA LEU A 210 -8.99 -6.36 8.16
C LEU A 210 -9.04 -6.46 6.63
N LYS A 211 -10.04 -7.12 6.05
CA LYS A 211 -10.22 -7.17 4.60
C LYS A 211 -10.50 -5.78 4.01
N ILE A 212 -11.25 -4.95 4.74
CA ILE A 212 -11.44 -3.53 4.39
C ILE A 212 -10.10 -2.77 4.42
N ILE A 213 -9.26 -3.03 5.42
CA ILE A 213 -7.92 -2.44 5.48
C ILE A 213 -7.06 -2.85 4.29
N VAL A 214 -7.08 -4.13 3.89
CA VAL A 214 -6.36 -4.59 2.69
C VAL A 214 -6.82 -3.83 1.45
N LYS A 215 -8.13 -3.61 1.30
CA LYS A 215 -8.69 -2.84 0.17
C LYS A 215 -8.17 -1.41 0.13
N CYS A 216 -8.24 -0.67 1.24
CA CYS A 216 -7.76 0.72 1.23
C CYS A 216 -6.25 0.85 1.15
N LEU A 217 -5.47 -0.11 1.64
CA LEU A 217 -4.04 -0.17 1.34
C LEU A 217 -3.77 -0.38 -0.15
N THR A 218 -4.63 -1.13 -0.84
CA THR A 218 -4.56 -1.32 -2.30
C THR A 218 -4.87 -0.01 -3.03
N GLU A 219 -5.96 0.66 -2.66
CA GLU A 219 -6.36 1.95 -3.26
C GLU A 219 -5.34 3.05 -2.97
N ALA A 220 -4.81 3.14 -1.74
CA ALA A 220 -3.74 4.07 -1.39
C ALA A 220 -2.46 3.81 -2.19
N TYR A 221 -2.15 2.54 -2.44
CA TYR A 221 -1.02 2.16 -3.29
C TYR A 221 -1.23 2.63 -4.75
N GLU A 222 -2.42 2.40 -5.32
CA GLU A 222 -2.77 2.86 -6.67
C GLU A 222 -2.73 4.39 -6.78
N LEU A 223 -3.33 5.10 -5.82
CA LEU A 223 -3.26 6.56 -5.76
C LEU A 223 -1.82 7.07 -5.69
N LEU A 224 -0.97 6.47 -4.84
CA LEU A 224 0.44 6.85 -4.75
C LEU A 224 1.21 6.58 -6.04
N GLN A 225 0.85 5.52 -6.80
CA GLN A 225 1.42 5.30 -8.14
C GLN A 225 1.01 6.39 -9.12
N ASP A 226 -0.26 6.80 -9.11
CA ASP A 226 -0.76 7.86 -9.97
C ASP A 226 -0.13 9.21 -9.62
N ILE A 227 -0.04 9.53 -8.33
CA ILE A 227 0.68 10.71 -7.84
C ILE A 227 2.15 10.68 -8.26
N SER A 228 2.82 9.54 -8.10
CA SER A 228 4.22 9.36 -8.48
C SER A 228 4.46 9.62 -9.98
N LYS A 229 3.65 9.01 -10.85
CA LYS A 229 3.87 8.99 -12.30
C LYS A 229 3.31 10.22 -13.01
N ILE A 230 2.18 10.74 -12.54
CA ILE A 230 1.37 11.72 -13.26
C ILE A 230 1.51 13.09 -12.63
N TYR A 231 1.13 13.22 -11.37
CA TYR A 231 0.96 14.52 -10.73
C TYR A 231 2.28 15.12 -10.23
N ASN A 232 3.08 14.34 -9.49
CA ASN A 232 4.30 14.83 -8.86
C ASN A 232 5.33 15.43 -9.84
N PRO A 233 5.60 14.85 -11.02
CA PRO A 233 6.52 15.46 -11.98
C PRO A 233 6.06 16.85 -12.46
N VAL A 234 4.74 17.05 -12.58
CA VAL A 234 4.16 18.33 -13.01
C VAL A 234 4.25 19.36 -11.89
N PHE A 235 3.79 19.01 -10.68
CA PHE A 235 3.88 19.90 -9.51
C PHE A 235 5.32 20.29 -9.16
N TYR A 236 6.24 19.33 -9.20
CA TYR A 236 7.65 19.58 -8.92
C TYR A 236 8.31 20.45 -10.00
N ARG A 237 7.97 20.23 -11.28
CA ARG A 237 8.55 21.03 -12.38
C ARG A 237 8.08 22.48 -12.34
N GLU A 238 6.78 22.72 -12.21
CA GLU A 238 6.21 24.07 -12.32
C GLU A 238 6.36 24.88 -11.02
N TYR A 239 6.13 24.25 -9.86
CA TYR A 239 6.03 24.92 -8.55
C TYR A 239 7.01 24.42 -7.48
N LYS A 240 7.88 23.45 -7.79
CA LYS A 240 8.81 22.83 -6.81
C LYS A 240 8.10 22.21 -5.60
N VAL A 241 6.81 21.88 -5.72
CA VAL A 241 6.03 21.21 -4.67
C VAL A 241 6.28 19.70 -4.78
N PRO A 242 6.85 19.05 -3.74
CA PRO A 242 7.09 17.62 -3.73
C PRO A 242 5.81 16.86 -3.35
N PHE A 243 4.79 16.90 -4.20
CA PHE A 243 3.45 16.40 -3.88
C PHE A 243 3.44 14.92 -3.45
N TYR A 244 4.24 14.05 -4.08
CA TYR A 244 4.34 12.65 -3.66
C TYR A 244 4.76 12.52 -2.20
N ARG A 245 5.74 13.33 -1.74
CA ARG A 245 6.22 13.30 -0.36
C ARG A 245 5.09 13.65 0.61
N GLN A 246 4.31 14.69 0.30
CA GLN A 246 3.17 15.13 1.13
C GLN A 246 2.11 14.03 1.20
N ALA A 247 1.72 13.48 0.05
CA ALA A 247 0.74 12.40 -0.04
C ALA A 247 1.17 11.15 0.72
N TYR A 248 2.44 10.75 0.59
CA TYR A 248 3.00 9.59 1.28
C TYR A 248 2.93 9.73 2.81
N ILE A 249 3.40 10.88 3.33
CA ILE A 249 3.39 11.14 4.78
C ILE A 249 1.96 11.18 5.29
N TYR A 250 1.05 11.85 4.58
CA TYR A 250 -0.36 11.91 4.96
C TYR A 250 -1.01 10.52 5.00
N LEU A 251 -0.96 9.78 3.89
CA LEU A 251 -1.62 8.48 3.75
C LEU A 251 -1.04 7.43 4.70
N SER A 252 0.29 7.39 4.86
CA SER A 252 0.94 6.46 5.79
C SER A 252 0.52 6.71 7.23
N ASN A 253 0.38 7.97 7.65
CA ASN A 253 -0.08 8.34 8.99
C ASN A 253 -1.56 7.97 9.20
N GLU A 254 -2.43 8.32 8.26
CA GLU A 254 -3.85 7.99 8.35
C GLU A 254 -4.08 6.46 8.40
N LEU A 255 -3.44 5.72 7.50
CA LEU A 255 -3.55 4.26 7.47
C LEU A 255 -2.95 3.63 8.74
N SER A 256 -1.83 4.15 9.25
CA SER A 256 -1.23 3.65 10.49
C SER A 256 -2.13 3.87 11.70
N ASN A 257 -2.78 5.03 11.79
CA ASN A 257 -3.77 5.35 12.82
C ASN A 257 -4.99 4.42 12.79
N LEU A 258 -5.31 3.83 11.63
CA LEU A 258 -6.37 2.83 11.50
C LEU A 258 -5.86 1.41 11.85
N ILE A 259 -4.67 1.05 11.40
CA ILE A 259 -4.13 -0.31 11.49
C ILE A 259 -3.62 -0.64 12.91
N GLN A 260 -2.85 0.26 13.55
CA GLN A 260 -2.24 -0.01 14.87
C GLN A 260 -3.27 -0.36 15.94
N PRO A 261 -4.36 0.41 16.12
CA PRO A 261 -5.34 0.12 17.16
C PRO A 261 -6.08 -1.19 16.87
N LEU A 262 -6.39 -1.49 15.61
CA LEU A 262 -7.08 -2.71 15.22
C LEU A 262 -6.22 -3.95 15.50
N LEU A 263 -4.94 -3.93 15.10
CA LEU A 263 -4.00 -5.01 15.38
C LEU A 263 -3.79 -5.20 16.88
N SER A 264 -3.67 -4.10 17.64
CA SER A 264 -3.51 -4.16 19.09
C SER A 264 -4.72 -4.85 19.76
N GLN A 265 -5.94 -4.50 19.35
CA GLN A 265 -7.16 -5.15 19.85
C GLN A 265 -7.21 -6.64 19.49
N LEU A 266 -6.85 -7.00 18.25
CA LEU A 266 -6.76 -8.41 17.83
C LEU A 266 -5.77 -9.21 18.67
N TYR A 267 -4.64 -8.59 19.03
CA TYR A 267 -3.59 -9.26 19.78
C TYR A 267 -3.88 -9.39 21.27
N ILE A 268 -4.65 -8.49 21.88
CA ILE A 268 -5.01 -8.55 23.30
C ILE A 268 -5.86 -9.79 23.59
N HIS A 269 -6.75 -10.15 22.66
CA HIS A 269 -7.67 -11.28 22.84
C HIS A 269 -7.07 -12.65 22.46
N GLN A 270 -5.83 -12.68 21.99
CA GLN A 270 -5.17 -13.91 21.58
C GLN A 270 -4.20 -14.42 22.64
N LYS A 271 -4.47 -15.64 23.13
CA LYS A 271 -3.52 -16.38 23.97
C LYS A 271 -2.18 -16.49 23.25
N PRO A 272 -1.04 -16.38 23.98
CA PRO A 272 0.27 -16.53 23.37
C PRO A 272 0.36 -17.91 22.72
N VAL A 273 0.72 -17.94 21.43
CA VAL A 273 1.03 -19.18 20.72
C VAL A 273 2.43 -19.60 21.14
N THR A 274 2.52 -20.21 22.31
CA THR A 274 3.78 -20.72 22.86
C THR A 274 4.10 -22.12 22.35
N ASN A 275 3.12 -22.89 21.88
CA ASN A 275 3.30 -24.27 21.41
C ASN A 275 2.53 -24.54 20.11
N LEU A 276 3.13 -25.31 19.20
CA LEU A 276 2.51 -25.80 17.96
C LEU A 276 1.28 -26.73 18.17
N GLN A 277 0.84 -26.92 19.42
CA GLN A 277 -0.19 -27.87 19.86
C GLN A 277 -1.58 -27.27 20.10
N ILE A 278 -1.83 -26.02 19.69
CA ILE A 278 -3.15 -25.40 19.88
C ILE A 278 -4.17 -26.06 18.93
N LYS A 279 -5.26 -26.60 19.48
CA LYS A 279 -6.42 -27.07 18.70
C LYS A 279 -6.90 -25.94 17.79
N ALA A 280 -7.07 -26.22 16.51
CA ALA A 280 -7.49 -25.26 15.50
C ALA A 280 -8.84 -24.63 15.90
N ASP A 281 -8.82 -23.36 16.29
CA ASP A 281 -10.02 -22.54 16.42
C ASP A 281 -10.32 -21.91 15.04
N PRO A 282 -11.44 -22.27 14.37
CA PRO A 282 -11.80 -21.75 13.05
C PRO A 282 -11.82 -20.22 12.95
N LEU A 283 -12.23 -19.50 14.00
CA LEU A 283 -12.22 -18.01 14.01
C LEU A 283 -10.78 -17.47 14.07
N ALA A 284 -9.90 -18.16 14.78
CA ALA A 284 -8.48 -17.90 14.77
C ALA A 284 -7.78 -18.46 13.51
N LEU A 285 -8.50 -18.92 12.46
CA LEU A 285 -7.93 -19.24 11.15
C LEU A 285 -8.13 -18.11 10.11
N GLU A 286 -9.11 -17.24 10.27
CA GLU A 286 -9.51 -16.21 9.29
C GLU A 286 -8.64 -14.91 9.32
N VAL A 287 -8.27 -14.41 10.50
CA VAL A 287 -7.49 -13.16 10.71
C VAL A 287 -6.06 -13.08 10.09
N GLY A 288 -5.39 -14.19 9.77
CA GLY A 288 -3.95 -14.23 9.48
C GLY A 288 -3.60 -13.88 8.04
N THR A 289 -4.44 -14.29 7.09
CA THR A 289 -4.26 -13.96 5.66
C THR A 289 -4.36 -12.45 5.42
N PRO A 290 -5.38 -11.73 5.96
CA PRO A 290 -5.43 -10.28 5.85
C PRO A 290 -4.20 -9.57 6.45
N VAL A 291 -3.66 -10.05 7.58
CA VAL A 291 -2.45 -9.44 8.18
C VAL A 291 -1.22 -9.61 7.27
N TYR A 292 -1.07 -10.79 6.66
CA TYR A 292 -0.02 -11.03 5.68
C TYR A 292 -0.15 -10.10 4.45
N GLU A 293 -1.38 -9.90 3.96
CA GLU A 293 -1.66 -8.97 2.87
C GLU A 293 -1.38 -7.52 3.24
N ILE A 294 -1.78 -7.08 4.44
CA ILE A 294 -1.46 -5.77 4.99
C ILE A 294 0.05 -5.54 4.98
N TYR A 295 0.83 -6.50 5.49
CA TYR A 295 2.29 -6.41 5.47
C TYR A 295 2.83 -6.25 4.03
N LYS A 296 2.33 -7.07 3.09
CA LYS A 296 2.75 -7.00 1.68
C LYS A 296 2.46 -5.65 1.06
N PHE A 297 1.28 -5.07 1.30
CA PHE A 297 0.90 -3.79 0.73
C PHE A 297 1.68 -2.62 1.34
N ILE A 298 1.83 -2.57 2.67
CA ILE A 298 2.69 -1.55 3.31
C ILE A 298 4.10 -1.62 2.73
N ARG A 299 4.65 -2.82 2.57
CA ARG A 299 5.97 -2.99 1.97
C ARG A 299 6.02 -2.57 0.49
N LYS A 300 4.95 -2.77 -0.28
CA LYS A 300 4.87 -2.25 -1.66
C LYS A 300 4.87 -0.71 -1.67
N ILE A 301 4.13 -0.09 -0.76
CA ILE A 301 4.10 1.38 -0.58
C ILE A 301 5.50 1.91 -0.19
N GLU A 302 6.15 1.30 0.79
CA GLU A 302 7.53 1.63 1.20
C GLU A 302 8.54 1.43 0.05
N GLN A 303 8.31 0.50 -0.88
CA GLN A 303 9.16 0.32 -2.06
C GLN A 303 8.99 1.43 -3.10
N LEU A 304 7.79 1.98 -3.28
CA LEU A 304 7.60 3.16 -4.14
C LEU A 304 8.44 4.34 -3.63
N ASN A 305 8.58 4.44 -2.31
CA ASN A 305 9.39 5.47 -1.65
C ASN A 305 10.89 5.40 -2.01
N LYS A 306 11.42 4.20 -2.28
CA LYS A 306 12.86 4.01 -2.59
C LYS A 306 13.28 4.66 -3.92
N GLY A 307 12.35 4.91 -4.84
CA GLY A 307 12.64 5.54 -6.13
C GLY A 307 12.90 7.04 -6.07
N TYR A 308 12.71 7.67 -4.90
CA TYR A 308 12.73 9.12 -4.73
C TYR A 308 13.84 9.62 -3.78
N GLU A 309 14.78 8.75 -3.39
CA GLU A 309 15.92 9.08 -2.50
C GLU A 309 15.53 9.90 -1.26
N PHE A 310 14.37 9.59 -0.67
CA PHE A 310 13.90 10.34 0.48
C PHE A 310 14.84 10.19 1.67
N SER A 311 15.15 11.31 2.33
CA SER A 311 15.99 11.34 3.52
C SER A 311 15.40 10.48 4.63
N THR A 312 16.24 10.06 5.57
CA THR A 312 15.84 9.38 6.81
C THR A 312 14.70 10.10 7.55
N ASP A 313 14.60 11.42 7.42
CA ASP A 313 13.58 12.24 8.07
C ASP A 313 12.16 11.90 7.58
N ILE A 314 12.01 11.52 6.30
CA ILE A 314 10.70 11.18 5.73
C ILE A 314 10.24 9.82 6.23
N GLN A 315 11.17 8.88 6.40
CA GLN A 315 10.87 7.60 7.03
C GLN A 315 10.43 7.79 8.49
N LEU A 316 11.05 8.73 9.21
CA LEU A 316 10.67 9.06 10.60
C LEU A 316 9.29 9.75 10.68
N GLN A 317 8.92 10.54 9.68
CA GLN A 317 7.61 11.20 9.58
C GLN A 317 6.49 10.27 9.07
N SER A 318 6.85 9.14 8.46
CA SER A 318 5.90 8.14 7.95
C SER A 318 5.23 7.38 9.08
N GLY A 319 3.91 7.18 8.96
CA GLY A 319 3.16 6.31 9.87
C GLY A 319 3.55 4.83 9.76
N PHE A 320 4.24 4.45 8.67
CA PHE A 320 4.75 3.09 8.44
C PHE A 320 6.18 2.90 8.97
N ASN A 321 6.74 3.86 9.69
CA ASN A 321 7.99 3.65 10.38
C ASN A 321 7.91 2.42 11.30
N ASN A 322 8.92 1.55 11.25
CA ASN A 322 8.96 0.30 12.01
C ASN A 322 7.72 -0.61 11.81
N TYR A 323 7.10 -0.59 10.62
CA TYR A 323 5.89 -1.35 10.35
C TYR A 323 6.05 -2.89 10.46
N TRP A 324 7.23 -3.44 10.70
CA TRP A 324 7.35 -4.86 10.99
C TRP A 324 6.97 -5.16 12.45
N LYS A 325 7.14 -4.20 13.38
CA LYS A 325 6.95 -4.42 14.83
C LYS A 325 5.50 -4.72 15.19
N TRP A 326 4.56 -3.85 14.81
CA TRP A 326 3.11 -4.06 14.96
C TRP A 326 2.55 -5.28 14.18
N LEU A 327 3.22 -5.79 13.14
CA LEU A 327 2.73 -6.91 12.33
C LEU A 327 3.37 -8.25 12.73
N SER A 328 4.48 -8.22 13.48
CA SER A 328 5.26 -9.39 13.87
C SER A 328 4.40 -10.49 14.51
N LYS A 329 3.57 -10.15 15.50
CA LYS A 329 2.69 -11.12 16.18
C LYS A 329 1.67 -11.72 15.22
N GLY A 330 1.02 -10.91 14.40
CA GLY A 330 0.04 -11.39 13.43
C GLY A 330 0.66 -12.25 12.33
N LEU A 331 1.89 -11.96 11.91
CA LEU A 331 2.64 -12.81 10.98
C LEU A 331 3.06 -14.13 11.61
N ARG A 332 3.40 -14.17 12.91
CA ARG A 332 3.69 -15.44 13.62
C ARG A 332 2.45 -16.33 13.62
N LEU A 333 1.28 -15.72 13.83
CA LEU A 333 0.00 -16.41 13.78
C LEU A 333 -0.33 -16.91 12.38
N TRP A 334 -0.11 -16.08 11.35
CA TRP A 334 -0.26 -16.50 9.97
C TRP A 334 0.64 -17.70 9.66
N LEU A 335 1.92 -17.65 10.04
CA LEU A 335 2.87 -18.74 9.81
C LEU A 335 2.43 -20.03 10.51
N HIS A 336 1.99 -19.94 11.76
CA HIS A 336 1.46 -21.08 12.50
C HIS A 336 0.20 -21.67 11.85
N ARG A 337 -0.71 -20.84 11.33
CA ARG A 337 -1.91 -21.30 10.60
C ARG A 337 -1.54 -22.00 9.30
N THR A 338 -0.59 -21.44 8.55
CA THR A 338 -0.07 -22.04 7.32
C THR A 338 0.49 -23.44 7.62
N PHE A 339 1.23 -23.59 8.73
CA PHE A 339 1.66 -24.91 9.20
C PHE A 339 0.50 -25.86 9.53
N LEU A 340 -0.49 -25.43 10.31
CA LEU A 340 -1.63 -26.30 10.67
C LEU A 340 -2.44 -26.74 9.45
N ARG A 341 -2.62 -25.84 8.48
CA ARG A 341 -3.28 -26.15 7.20
C ARG A 341 -2.45 -27.15 6.40
N ALA A 342 -1.17 -26.86 6.19
CA ALA A 342 -0.23 -27.75 5.51
C ALA A 342 -0.23 -29.15 6.13
N LYS A 343 -0.20 -29.23 7.47
CA LYS A 343 -0.26 -30.49 8.20
C LYS A 343 -1.55 -31.26 7.91
N ARG A 344 -2.72 -30.59 7.92
CA ARG A 344 -4.02 -31.22 7.64
C ARG A 344 -4.10 -31.71 6.20
N ASP A 345 -3.69 -30.87 5.24
CA ASP A 345 -3.70 -31.22 3.83
C ASP A 345 -2.77 -32.41 3.56
N LEU A 346 -1.58 -32.42 4.15
CA LEU A 346 -0.63 -33.52 4.07
C LEU A 346 -1.20 -34.83 4.63
N ILE A 347 -1.83 -34.80 5.81
CA ILE A 347 -2.48 -35.99 6.38
C ILE A 347 -3.55 -36.52 5.43
N ARG A 348 -4.40 -35.64 4.89
CA ARG A 348 -5.47 -36.02 3.95
C ARG A 348 -4.90 -36.69 2.71
N GLU A 349 -3.86 -36.13 2.10
CA GLU A 349 -3.22 -36.70 0.92
C GLU A 349 -2.57 -38.06 1.19
N ILE A 350 -1.92 -38.24 2.34
CA ILE A 350 -1.40 -39.55 2.76
C ILE A 350 -2.53 -40.56 2.88
N GLN A 351 -3.69 -40.17 3.45
CA GLN A 351 -4.83 -41.08 3.60
C GLN A 351 -5.47 -41.46 2.26
N GLU A 352 -5.56 -40.52 1.32
CA GLU A 352 -6.10 -40.73 -0.04
C GLU A 352 -5.13 -41.52 -0.96
N GLU A 353 -3.82 -41.50 -0.70
CA GLU A 353 -2.82 -42.15 -1.55
C GLU A 353 -2.89 -43.69 -1.52
N SER A 354 -3.08 -44.33 -2.66
CA SER A 354 -2.94 -45.79 -2.74
C SER A 354 -1.47 -46.19 -2.71
N LEU A 355 -1.08 -47.11 -1.81
CA LEU A 355 0.31 -47.61 -1.70
C LEU A 355 0.66 -48.64 -2.79
N ASN A 356 0.43 -48.32 -4.07
CA ASN A 356 0.65 -49.23 -5.20
C ASN A 356 1.90 -48.82 -6.00
N GLN A 357 2.78 -49.78 -6.29
CA GLN A 357 4.14 -49.57 -6.82
C GLN A 357 4.28 -48.91 -8.20
N ASN A 358 3.19 -48.74 -8.96
CA ASN A 358 3.26 -48.31 -10.37
C ASN A 358 3.10 -46.80 -10.57
N GLN A 359 3.01 -46.01 -9.51
CA GLN A 359 2.82 -44.56 -9.59
C GLN A 359 3.88 -43.83 -8.76
N ARG A 360 4.34 -42.68 -9.27
CA ARG A 360 5.18 -41.74 -8.51
C ARG A 360 4.40 -41.28 -7.29
N SER A 361 5.00 -41.27 -6.11
CA SER A 361 4.29 -40.85 -4.89
C SER A 361 3.83 -39.41 -5.01
N TYR A 362 2.52 -39.23 -4.93
CA TYR A 362 1.89 -37.93 -4.94
C TYR A 362 2.05 -37.26 -3.57
N SER A 363 1.95 -38.02 -2.47
CA SER A 363 2.05 -37.47 -1.11
C SER A 363 3.46 -36.99 -0.77
N ALA A 364 4.51 -37.72 -1.19
CA ALA A 364 5.90 -37.31 -0.98
C ALA A 364 6.20 -36.02 -1.75
N LYS A 365 5.78 -35.95 -3.01
CA LYS A 365 5.93 -34.76 -3.85
C LYS A 365 5.21 -33.55 -3.24
N SER A 366 3.97 -33.73 -2.80
CA SER A 366 3.19 -32.65 -2.18
C SER A 366 3.81 -32.17 -0.86
N ALA A 367 4.39 -33.08 -0.06
CA ALA A 367 5.14 -32.70 1.13
C ALA A 367 6.30 -31.74 0.80
N LEU A 368 7.06 -32.04 -0.26
CA LEU A 368 8.18 -31.22 -0.72
C LEU A 368 7.71 -29.89 -1.32
N GLU A 369 6.67 -29.90 -2.14
CA GLU A 369 6.05 -28.69 -2.70
C GLU A 369 5.52 -27.76 -1.59
N THR A 370 4.98 -28.35 -0.52
CA THR A 370 4.52 -27.62 0.68
C THR A 370 5.70 -26.96 1.41
N HIS A 371 6.84 -27.65 1.53
CA HIS A 371 8.06 -27.04 2.08
C HIS A 371 8.49 -25.81 1.28
N ASP A 372 8.54 -25.94 -0.05
CA ASP A 372 8.95 -24.88 -0.95
C ASP A 372 7.97 -23.70 -0.91
N MET A 373 6.67 -23.97 -0.85
CA MET A 373 5.65 -22.93 -0.70
C MET A 373 5.87 -22.08 0.57
N ILE A 374 6.09 -22.73 1.72
CA ILE A 374 6.31 -22.03 3.00
C ILE A 374 7.59 -21.18 2.96
N LEU A 375 8.68 -21.75 2.44
CA LEU A 375 9.96 -21.07 2.29
C LEU A 375 9.87 -19.88 1.35
N ASN A 376 9.27 -20.06 0.18
CA ASN A 376 9.08 -19.00 -0.80
C ASN A 376 8.21 -17.87 -0.25
N ALA A 377 7.16 -18.20 0.50
CA ALA A 377 6.35 -17.20 1.16
C ALA A 377 7.16 -16.39 2.18
N TRP A 378 8.02 -17.03 2.97
CA TRP A 378 8.94 -16.33 3.87
C TRP A 378 9.95 -15.44 3.15
N VAL A 379 10.66 -15.96 2.15
CA VAL A 379 11.62 -15.18 1.35
C VAL A 379 10.93 -13.97 0.72
N SER A 380 9.69 -14.15 0.26
CA SER A 380 8.90 -13.08 -0.33
C SER A 380 8.56 -11.96 0.65
N LEU A 381 8.61 -12.18 1.98
CA LEU A 381 8.37 -11.15 2.99
C LEU A 381 9.52 -10.12 3.06
N LYS A 382 10.76 -10.51 2.75
CA LYS A 382 11.98 -9.71 2.93
C LYS A 382 11.97 -8.96 4.27
N TRP A 383 11.94 -9.72 5.37
CA TRP A 383 11.85 -9.19 6.73
C TRP A 383 12.98 -8.17 7.02
N PRO A 384 12.67 -6.96 7.53
CA PRO A 384 13.66 -5.89 7.64
C PRO A 384 14.57 -5.98 8.88
N GLU A 385 14.10 -6.54 9.99
CA GLU A 385 14.84 -6.51 11.28
C GLU A 385 15.81 -7.69 11.41
N GLU A 386 17.11 -7.41 11.39
CA GLU A 386 18.18 -8.42 11.35
C GLU A 386 18.20 -9.34 12.56
N ASP A 387 18.05 -8.77 13.76
CA ASP A 387 18.10 -9.51 15.03
C ASP A 387 16.96 -10.53 15.17
N GLN A 388 15.83 -10.29 14.52
CA GLN A 388 14.70 -11.22 14.54
C GLN A 388 14.76 -12.24 13.41
N LYS A 389 15.56 -12.01 12.34
CA LYS A 389 15.63 -12.92 11.19
C LYS A 389 16.03 -14.33 11.61
N SER A 390 16.98 -14.48 12.54
CA SER A 390 17.44 -15.80 12.98
C SER A 390 16.33 -16.58 13.71
N GLU A 391 15.57 -15.91 14.59
CA GLU A 391 14.42 -16.51 15.28
C GLU A 391 13.39 -17.04 14.28
N TRP A 392 13.13 -16.28 13.21
CA TRP A 392 12.21 -16.71 12.16
C TRP A 392 12.73 -17.88 11.34
N VAL A 393 14.02 -17.87 10.96
CA VAL A 393 14.65 -19.00 10.24
C VAL A 393 14.60 -20.26 11.11
N PHE A 394 14.85 -20.14 12.41
CA PHE A 394 14.70 -21.26 13.35
C PHE A 394 13.25 -21.77 13.40
N ARG A 395 12.25 -20.88 13.55
CA ARG A 395 10.83 -21.28 13.55
C ARG A 395 10.39 -21.94 12.25
N LEU A 396 10.89 -21.48 11.11
CA LEU A 396 10.63 -22.13 9.82
C LEU A 396 11.24 -23.54 9.80
N SER A 397 12.45 -23.69 10.32
CA SER A 397 13.10 -25.00 10.45
C SER A 397 12.28 -25.95 11.31
N GLU A 398 11.72 -25.49 12.43
CA GLU A 398 10.80 -26.25 13.28
C GLU A 398 9.54 -26.69 12.52
N ILE A 399 8.96 -25.80 11.73
CA ILE A 399 7.77 -26.08 10.92
C ILE A 399 8.05 -27.17 9.89
N LEU A 400 9.12 -27.03 9.10
CA LEU A 400 9.45 -28.02 8.05
C LEU A 400 9.80 -29.38 8.66
N CYS A 401 10.57 -29.39 9.76
CA CYS A 401 10.88 -30.61 10.49
C CYS A 401 9.62 -31.28 11.04
N SER A 402 8.69 -30.51 11.59
CA SER A 402 7.43 -31.03 12.14
C SER A 402 6.50 -31.59 11.06
N LEU A 403 6.43 -30.96 9.88
CA LEU A 403 5.69 -31.49 8.72
C LEU A 403 6.31 -32.81 8.24
N SER A 404 7.64 -32.88 8.18
CA SER A 404 8.38 -34.08 7.77
C SER A 404 8.18 -35.25 8.74
N LEU A 405 8.19 -34.98 10.05
CA LEU A 405 7.86 -36.00 11.06
C LEU A 405 6.40 -36.42 10.96
N THR A 406 5.48 -35.49 10.74
CA THR A 406 4.06 -35.82 10.52
C THR A 406 3.93 -36.76 9.32
N TYR A 407 4.61 -36.47 8.21
CA TYR A 407 4.64 -37.33 7.04
C TYR A 407 5.07 -38.76 7.39
N CYS A 408 6.22 -38.92 8.06
CA CYS A 408 6.74 -40.25 8.42
C CYS A 408 5.77 -41.01 9.32
N HIS A 409 5.30 -40.36 10.39
CA HIS A 409 4.44 -41.01 11.38
C HIS A 409 3.10 -41.44 10.80
N GLU A 410 2.50 -40.62 9.94
CA GLU A 410 1.20 -40.92 9.32
C GLU A 410 1.32 -42.01 8.25
N LEU A 411 2.37 -41.98 7.42
CA LEU A 411 2.62 -43.02 6.43
C LEU A 411 2.98 -44.35 7.09
N ARG A 412 3.74 -44.31 8.18
CA ARG A 412 3.99 -45.48 9.02
C ARG A 412 2.69 -46.04 9.61
N ARG A 413 1.88 -45.20 10.27
CA ARG A 413 0.59 -45.63 10.85
C ARG A 413 -0.30 -46.28 9.79
N LYS A 414 -0.43 -45.64 8.62
CA LYS A 414 -1.20 -46.20 7.51
C LYS A 414 -0.70 -47.58 7.07
N THR A 415 0.62 -47.78 7.07
CA THR A 415 1.22 -49.06 6.69
C THR A 415 1.04 -50.13 7.78
N GLU A 416 1.11 -49.73 9.05
CA GLU A 416 0.79 -50.60 10.20
C GLU A 416 -0.69 -51.03 10.17
N ASP A 417 -1.61 -50.09 9.95
CA ASP A 417 -3.06 -50.36 9.81
C ASP A 417 -3.34 -51.34 8.66
N LEU A 418 -2.66 -51.19 7.52
CA LEU A 418 -2.78 -52.12 6.39
C LEU A 418 -2.22 -53.51 6.72
N ASN A 419 -1.10 -53.58 7.43
CA ASN A 419 -0.50 -54.84 7.85
C ASN A 419 -1.41 -55.60 8.81
N GLU A 420 -2.00 -54.94 9.82
CA GLU A 420 -2.95 -55.56 10.75
C GLU A 420 -4.18 -56.14 10.03
N ASN A 421 -4.71 -55.42 9.05
CA ASN A 421 -5.86 -55.88 8.25
C ASN A 421 -5.52 -57.03 7.29
N LEU A 422 -4.29 -57.10 6.78
CA LEU A 422 -3.86 -58.10 5.79
C LEU A 422 -3.22 -59.35 6.41
N VAL A 423 -2.69 -59.29 7.64
CA VAL A 423 -2.13 -60.45 8.39
C VAL A 423 -3.19 -61.53 8.66
N VAL A 424 -4.48 -61.17 8.67
CA VAL A 424 -5.61 -62.12 8.71
C VAL A 424 -5.64 -63.03 7.47
N HIS A 425 -5.02 -62.62 6.37
CA HIS A 425 -5.00 -63.33 5.09
C HIS A 425 -3.57 -63.58 4.60
N GLN A 426 -2.98 -64.72 5.02
CA GLN A 426 -1.64 -65.21 4.65
C GLN A 426 -1.30 -65.14 3.14
N TYR A 427 -2.32 -65.07 2.27
CA TYR A 427 -2.19 -64.96 0.82
C TYR A 427 -1.61 -63.62 0.31
N PHE A 428 -1.56 -62.55 1.11
CA PHE A 428 -1.17 -61.21 0.65
C PHE A 428 0.24 -60.76 1.02
N ARG A 429 1.14 -61.67 1.45
CA ARG A 429 2.52 -61.31 1.86
C ARG A 429 3.26 -60.46 0.80
N ASN A 430 3.19 -60.86 -0.47
CA ASN A 430 3.84 -60.11 -1.56
C ASN A 430 3.25 -58.71 -1.76
N THR A 431 1.98 -58.49 -1.44
CA THR A 431 1.35 -57.16 -1.52
C THR A 431 1.80 -56.27 -0.36
N ILE A 432 1.92 -56.83 0.84
CA ILE A 432 2.40 -56.13 2.04
C ILE A 432 3.85 -55.68 1.84
N GLU A 433 4.74 -56.56 1.38
CA GLU A 433 6.15 -56.23 1.11
C GLU A 433 6.29 -55.09 0.09
N LYS A 434 5.45 -55.10 -0.94
CA LYS A 434 5.42 -54.05 -1.96
C LYS A 434 4.96 -52.69 -1.41
N GLN A 435 3.95 -52.69 -0.55
CA GLN A 435 3.44 -51.50 0.13
C GLN A 435 4.45 -50.92 1.12
N LEU A 436 5.12 -51.77 1.90
CA LEU A 436 6.21 -51.39 2.80
C LEU A 436 7.38 -50.77 2.03
N CYS A 437 7.80 -51.38 0.92
CA CYS A 437 8.87 -50.85 0.08
C CYS A 437 8.51 -49.46 -0.49
N PHE A 438 7.26 -49.27 -0.93
CA PHE A 438 6.77 -47.97 -1.38
C PHE A 438 6.80 -46.93 -0.25
N ALA A 439 6.29 -47.26 0.94
CA ALA A 439 6.31 -46.37 2.10
C ALA A 439 7.75 -45.97 2.52
N ILE A 440 8.66 -46.95 2.57
CA ILE A 440 10.08 -46.73 2.87
C ILE A 440 10.73 -45.81 1.84
N THR A 441 10.46 -46.03 0.55
CA THR A 441 11.01 -45.20 -0.54
C THR A 441 10.57 -43.76 -0.38
N ASN A 442 9.28 -43.52 -0.12
CA ASN A 442 8.74 -42.17 0.03
C ASN A 442 9.28 -41.47 1.29
N ILE A 443 9.36 -42.17 2.42
CA ILE A 443 9.96 -41.63 3.65
C ILE A 443 11.41 -41.27 3.39
N THR A 444 12.15 -42.12 2.67
CA THR A 444 13.56 -41.86 2.33
C THR A 444 13.71 -40.63 1.44
N GLU A 445 12.83 -40.47 0.43
CA GLU A 445 12.82 -39.29 -0.44
C GLU A 445 12.63 -37.99 0.36
N VAL A 446 11.65 -37.94 1.26
CA VAL A 446 11.42 -36.78 2.14
C VAL A 446 12.59 -36.60 3.12
N THR A 447 13.16 -37.68 3.63
CA THR A 447 14.27 -37.66 4.59
C THR A 447 15.53 -37.05 3.98
N GLU A 448 15.91 -37.45 2.76
CA GLU A 448 17.08 -36.89 2.06
C GLU A 448 16.85 -35.40 1.73
N ALA A 449 15.64 -35.01 1.33
CA ALA A 449 15.33 -33.60 1.11
C ALA A 449 15.49 -32.76 2.39
N VAL A 450 15.04 -33.25 3.54
CA VAL A 450 15.15 -32.56 4.84
C VAL A 450 16.59 -32.40 5.28
N LYS A 451 17.41 -33.43 5.09
CA LYS A 451 18.85 -33.40 5.38
C LYS A 451 19.56 -32.29 4.60
N ASP A 452 19.16 -32.08 3.36
CA ASP A 452 19.72 -31.05 2.48
C ASP A 452 19.20 -29.63 2.77
N HIS A 453 18.16 -29.46 3.59
CA HIS A 453 17.55 -28.15 3.82
C HIS A 453 18.51 -27.09 4.38
N PRO A 454 19.36 -27.35 5.40
CA PRO A 454 20.32 -26.37 5.89
C PRO A 454 21.24 -25.81 4.81
N GLU A 455 21.75 -26.69 3.96
CA GLU A 455 22.80 -26.34 2.99
C GLU A 455 22.24 -25.84 1.66
N LYS A 456 21.04 -26.28 1.25
CA LYS A 456 20.45 -25.88 -0.03
C LYS A 456 19.37 -24.81 0.09
N LYS A 457 18.62 -24.79 1.19
CA LYS A 457 17.45 -23.91 1.36
C LYS A 457 17.71 -22.81 2.39
N PHE A 458 18.15 -23.16 3.60
CA PHE A 458 18.30 -22.18 4.68
C PHE A 458 19.55 -21.32 4.55
N VAL A 459 20.64 -21.81 3.94
CA VAL A 459 21.86 -21.01 3.72
C VAL A 459 21.61 -19.71 2.95
N SER A 460 20.58 -19.69 2.10
CA SER A 460 20.18 -18.51 1.32
C SER A 460 19.36 -17.49 2.14
N LEU A 461 18.92 -17.88 3.34
CA LEU A 461 18.11 -17.04 4.21
C LEU A 461 19.03 -16.18 5.09
N SER A 462 18.85 -14.86 4.97
CA SER A 462 19.44 -13.91 5.91
C SER A 462 19.05 -14.25 7.35
N GLY A 463 20.03 -14.34 8.25
CA GLY A 463 19.84 -14.72 9.67
C GLY A 463 20.17 -16.19 9.98
N PHE A 464 20.41 -17.03 8.97
CA PHE A 464 20.77 -18.44 9.17
C PHE A 464 22.03 -18.64 10.02
N GLU A 465 23.10 -17.88 9.77
CA GLU A 465 24.39 -18.08 10.45
C GLU A 465 24.30 -17.91 11.98
N HIS A 466 23.39 -17.08 12.48
CA HIS A 466 23.27 -16.83 13.92
C HIS A 466 22.72 -18.03 14.71
N ASP A 467 21.78 -18.78 14.12
CA ASP A 467 21.16 -19.97 14.73
C ASP A 467 21.55 -21.27 14.00
N ARG A 468 22.59 -21.24 13.15
CA ARG A 468 23.03 -22.34 12.29
C ARG A 468 23.15 -23.65 13.07
N GLU A 469 23.90 -23.65 14.17
CA GLU A 469 24.12 -24.86 14.94
C GLU A 469 22.82 -25.44 15.53
N LYS A 470 21.91 -24.58 16.01
CA LYS A 470 20.60 -25.02 16.53
C LYS A 470 19.75 -25.63 15.41
N ILE A 471 19.77 -25.03 14.23
CA ILE A 471 19.06 -25.53 13.04
C ILE A 471 19.62 -26.88 12.61
N PHE A 472 20.95 -27.03 12.52
CA PHE A 472 21.59 -28.31 12.20
C PHE A 472 21.25 -29.39 13.23
N ARG A 473 21.29 -29.08 14.54
CA ARG A 473 20.89 -30.03 15.59
C ARG A 473 19.42 -30.46 15.45
N LEU A 474 18.52 -29.52 15.16
CA LEU A 474 17.10 -29.79 14.95
C LEU A 474 16.88 -30.71 13.74
N VAL A 475 17.47 -30.36 12.58
CA VAL A 475 17.37 -31.15 11.35
C VAL A 475 17.97 -32.55 11.55
N ASN A 476 19.13 -32.66 12.19
CA ASN A 476 19.74 -33.95 12.49
C ASN A 476 18.87 -34.81 13.40
N LYS A 477 18.24 -34.21 14.43
CA LYS A 477 17.28 -34.93 15.28
C LYS A 477 16.12 -35.47 14.47
N THR A 478 15.53 -34.65 13.59
CA THR A 478 14.45 -35.06 12.70
C THR A 478 14.88 -36.16 11.73
N PHE A 479 16.06 -36.04 11.13
CA PHE A 479 16.64 -37.06 10.25
C PHE A 479 16.82 -38.40 10.97
N VAL A 480 17.34 -38.40 12.20
CA VAL A 480 17.48 -39.62 13.01
C VAL A 480 16.13 -40.25 13.30
N GLU A 481 15.12 -39.46 13.66
CA GLU A 481 13.78 -39.95 13.96
C GLU A 481 13.08 -40.55 12.71
N MET A 482 13.23 -39.92 11.54
CA MET A 482 12.71 -40.45 10.28
C MET A 482 13.42 -41.75 9.86
N ASN A 483 14.73 -41.87 10.08
CA ASN A 483 15.46 -43.11 9.86
C ASN A 483 15.02 -44.23 10.83
N LEU A 484 14.74 -43.90 12.09
CA LEU A 484 14.18 -44.87 13.05
C LEU A 484 12.78 -45.33 12.62
N CYS A 485 11.95 -44.43 12.13
CA CYS A 485 10.63 -44.72 11.55
C CYS A 485 10.76 -45.68 10.35
N THR A 486 11.73 -45.47 9.47
CA THR A 486 12.05 -46.37 8.34
C THR A 486 12.55 -47.74 8.81
N LYS A 487 13.46 -47.78 9.80
CA LYS A 487 13.96 -49.04 10.38
C LYS A 487 12.85 -49.88 10.99
N LYS A 488 11.91 -49.26 11.70
CA LYS A 488 10.75 -49.96 12.28
C LYS A 488 9.84 -50.58 11.22
N LEU A 489 9.74 -49.99 10.03
CA LEU A 489 9.00 -50.57 8.90
C LEU A 489 9.73 -51.77 8.26
N MET A 490 11.06 -51.85 8.39
CA MET A 490 11.86 -52.96 7.85
C MET A 490 11.84 -54.22 8.73
N GLY A 491 11.46 -54.10 10.00
CA GLY A 491 11.49 -55.18 11.00
C GLY A 491 12.73 -55.13 11.87
#